data_AF-A0A843JKM6-F1
#
_entry.id   AF-A0A843JKM6-F1
#
_cell.length_a   1.000
_cell.length_b   1.000
_cell.length_c   1.000
_cell.angle_alpha   90.00
_cell.angle_beta   90.00
_cell.angle_gamma   90.00
#
_symmetry.space_group_name_H-M   'P 1'
#
loop_
_entity.id
_entity.type
_entity.pdbx_description
1 polymer ?
#
loop_
_entity_poly.entity_id
_entity_poly.type
_entity_poly.pdbx_seq_one_letter_code
_entity_poly.pdbx_strand_id
1 'polypeptide(L)'
;MGLESLGFHYSIISSILSSLLIIYSLYLRDIDYKKAEEFFIFGVVFIGISWSGIEWSLYLMGYNLFQLVAMPIFPLLCYFIATSVFIIYLSERYFRRILWIIFAAAAVIISIIAVNCMNCLFE
;
A
#
# COMPACT_ATOMS: atom_id res chain seq x y z
N MET A 1 -19.19 -8.87 -10.48
CA MET A 1 -19.47 -9.40 -9.12
C MET A 1 -18.43 -10.41 -8.60
N GLY A 2 -18.07 -11.49 -9.31
CA GLY A 2 -17.13 -12.50 -8.76
C GLY A 2 -15.67 -12.04 -8.61
N LEU A 3 -15.09 -11.43 -9.66
CA LEU A 3 -13.69 -10.99 -9.67
C LEU A 3 -13.43 -9.72 -8.84
N GLU A 4 -14.40 -8.81 -8.76
CA GLU A 4 -14.31 -7.59 -7.93
C GLU A 4 -14.20 -7.93 -6.45
N SER A 5 -15.01 -8.89 -5.99
CA SER A 5 -14.97 -9.39 -4.61
C SER A 5 -13.59 -9.97 -4.29
N LEU A 6 -13.00 -10.70 -5.24
CA LEU A 6 -11.68 -11.34 -5.08
C LEU A 6 -10.58 -10.32 -4.75
N GLY A 7 -10.57 -9.15 -5.43
CA GLY A 7 -9.58 -8.10 -5.17
C GLY A 7 -9.69 -7.51 -3.75
N PHE A 8 -10.91 -7.33 -3.23
CA PHE A 8 -11.12 -6.88 -1.86
C PHE A 8 -10.66 -7.92 -0.84
N HIS A 9 -10.89 -9.22 -1.10
CA HIS A 9 -10.42 -10.29 -0.22
C HIS A 9 -8.89 -10.33 -0.17
N TYR A 10 -8.22 -10.22 -1.32
CA TYR A 10 -6.76 -10.13 -1.37
C TYR A 10 -6.23 -8.89 -0.67
N SER A 11 -6.89 -7.74 -0.82
CA SER A 11 -6.52 -6.52 -0.10
C SER A 11 -6.59 -6.72 1.42
N ILE A 12 -7.68 -7.29 1.93
CA ILE A 12 -7.86 -7.54 3.37
C ILE A 12 -6.75 -8.48 3.88
N ILE A 13 -6.52 -9.62 3.22
CA ILE A 13 -5.48 -10.57 3.63
C ILE A 13 -4.09 -9.91 3.62
N SER A 14 -3.78 -9.16 2.57
CA SER A 14 -2.52 -8.43 2.43
C SER A 14 -2.34 -7.38 3.54
N SER A 15 -3.41 -6.68 3.92
CA SER A 15 -3.38 -5.69 5.00
C SER A 15 -3.13 -6.31 6.38
N ILE A 16 -3.74 -7.47 6.66
CA ILE A 16 -3.54 -8.22 7.91
C ILE A 16 -2.10 -8.72 7.98
N LEU A 17 -1.62 -9.33 6.90
CA LEU A 17 -0.26 -9.86 6.83
C LEU A 17 0.78 -8.74 6.98
N SER A 18 0.58 -7.60 6.32
CA SER A 18 1.42 -6.43 6.48
C SER A 18 1.47 -5.96 7.94
N SER A 19 0.32 -5.83 8.59
CA SER A 19 0.23 -5.38 9.97
C SER A 19 1.01 -6.29 10.92
N LEU A 20 0.87 -7.61 10.75
CA LEU A 20 1.62 -8.60 11.51
C LEU A 20 3.13 -8.49 11.28
N LEU A 21 3.56 -8.34 10.03
CA LEU A 21 4.98 -8.20 9.67
C LEU A 21 5.59 -6.93 10.25
N ILE A 22 4.87 -5.80 10.19
CA ILE A 22 5.34 -4.54 10.76
C ILE A 22 5.45 -4.64 12.29
N ILE A 23 4.43 -5.17 12.97
CA ILE A 23 4.48 -5.37 14.43
C ILE A 23 5.64 -6.29 14.81
N TYR A 24 5.79 -7.41 14.11
CA TYR A 24 6.86 -8.37 14.37
C TYR A 24 8.24 -7.77 14.09
N SER A 25 8.39 -6.94 13.06
CA SER A 25 9.63 -6.23 12.76
C SER A 25 10.05 -5.31 13.91
N LEU A 26 9.09 -4.62 14.54
CA LEU A 26 9.37 -3.73 15.67
C LEU A 26 9.79 -4.52 16.91
N TYR A 27 9.18 -5.68 17.15
CA TYR A 27 9.59 -6.59 18.23
C TYR A 27 11.00 -7.15 18.01
N LEU A 28 11.33 -7.54 16.78
CA LEU A 28 12.62 -8.17 16.48
C LEU A 28 13.78 -7.17 16.43
N ARG A 29 13.49 -5.87 16.31
CA ARG A 29 14.48 -4.81 16.07
C ARG A 29 15.66 -4.85 17.04
N ASP A 30 15.39 -5.01 18.33
CA ASP A 30 16.41 -4.96 19.38
C ASP A 30 17.22 -6.27 19.47
N ILE A 31 16.74 -7.34 18.83
CA ILE A 31 17.38 -8.66 18.81
C ILE A 31 18.22 -8.84 17.54
N ASP A 32 17.62 -8.57 16.38
CA ASP A 32 18.23 -8.72 15.07
C ASP A 32 17.70 -7.64 14.10
N TYR A 33 18.44 -6.53 14.04
CA TYR A 33 18.09 -5.38 13.23
C TYR A 33 17.97 -5.71 11.74
N LYS A 34 18.82 -6.57 11.19
CA LYS A 34 18.80 -6.89 9.74
C LYS A 34 17.52 -7.64 9.40
N LYS A 35 17.19 -8.64 10.20
CA LYS A 35 15.97 -9.43 10.00
C LYS A 35 14.71 -8.60 10.25
N ALA A 36 14.74 -7.69 11.22
CA ALA A 36 13.69 -6.71 11.44
C ALA A 36 13.49 -5.80 10.20
N GLU A 37 14.58 -5.29 9.62
CA GLU A 37 14.54 -4.45 8.42
C GLU A 37 13.89 -5.19 7.25
N GLU A 38 14.25 -6.46 7.02
CA GLU A 38 13.63 -7.30 6.00
C GLU A 38 12.11 -7.48 6.20
N PHE A 39 11.68 -7.82 7.42
CA PHE A 39 10.26 -7.98 7.73
C PHE A 39 9.48 -6.67 7.56
N PHE A 40 10.07 -5.55 7.93
CA PHE A 40 9.47 -4.24 7.71
C PHE A 40 9.28 -3.96 6.22
N ILE A 41 10.30 -4.22 5.39
CA ILE A 41 10.22 -4.08 3.93
C ILE A 41 9.10 -4.94 3.37
N PHE A 42 9.02 -6.23 3.77
CA PHE A 42 7.92 -7.09 3.33
C PHE A 42 6.57 -6.54 3.77
N GLY A 43 6.44 -6.05 5.00
CA GLY A 43 5.24 -5.39 5.48
C GLY A 43 4.80 -4.21 4.60
N VAL A 44 5.74 -3.35 4.21
CA VAL A 44 5.48 -2.21 3.31
C VAL A 44 5.06 -2.69 1.91
N VAL A 45 5.70 -3.73 1.39
CA VAL A 45 5.32 -4.33 0.09
C VAL A 45 3.88 -4.86 0.13
N PHE A 46 3.48 -5.53 1.21
CA PHE A 46 2.09 -6.01 1.38
C PHE A 46 1.07 -4.88 1.53
N ILE A 47 1.46 -3.69 2.03
CA ILE A 47 0.59 -2.49 1.94
C ILE A 47 0.38 -2.10 0.48
N GLY A 48 1.46 -2.06 -0.31
CA GLY A 48 1.36 -1.78 -1.75
C GLY A 48 0.45 -2.79 -2.48
N ILE A 49 0.59 -4.08 -2.20
CA ILE A 49 -0.28 -5.13 -2.75
C ILE A 49 -1.74 -4.91 -2.32
N SER A 50 -1.96 -4.52 -1.05
CA SER A 50 -3.30 -4.20 -0.57
C SER A 50 -3.92 -3.07 -1.38
N TRP A 51 -3.19 -1.98 -1.60
CA TRP A 51 -3.64 -0.85 -2.40
C TRP A 51 -3.97 -1.26 -3.83
N SER A 52 -3.10 -2.06 -4.47
CA SER A 52 -3.34 -2.59 -5.81
C SER A 52 -4.57 -3.50 -5.87
N GLY A 53 -4.86 -4.26 -4.82
CA GLY A 53 -6.07 -5.08 -4.72
C GLY A 53 -7.35 -4.24 -4.68
N ILE A 54 -7.34 -3.13 -3.92
CA ILE A 54 -8.46 -2.17 -3.89
C ILE A 54 -8.62 -1.50 -5.25
N GLU A 55 -7.51 -1.04 -5.85
CA GLU A 55 -7.54 -0.43 -7.19
C GLU A 55 -8.12 -1.40 -8.21
N TRP A 56 -7.67 -2.66 -8.24
CA TRP A 56 -8.20 -3.66 -9.16
C TRP A 56 -9.70 -3.90 -8.99
N SER A 57 -10.18 -3.97 -7.75
CA SER A 57 -11.61 -4.12 -7.47
C SER A 57 -12.44 -2.92 -7.95
N LEU A 58 -11.95 -1.70 -7.72
CA LEU A 58 -12.61 -0.48 -8.18
C LEU A 58 -12.53 -0.34 -9.71
N TYR A 59 -11.40 -0.73 -10.28
CA TYR A 59 -11.16 -0.76 -11.71
C TYR A 59 -12.18 -1.61 -12.46
N LEU A 60 -12.45 -2.83 -11.97
CA LEU A 60 -13.47 -3.72 -12.55
C LEU A 60 -14.90 -3.15 -12.45
N MET A 61 -15.15 -2.27 -11.47
CA MET A 61 -16.41 -1.54 -11.33
C MET A 61 -16.48 -0.25 -12.16
N GLY A 62 -15.43 0.07 -12.93
CA GLY A 62 -15.35 1.29 -13.75
C GLY A 62 -14.89 2.53 -13.00
N TYR A 63 -14.34 2.38 -11.79
CA TYR A 63 -13.83 3.48 -10.98
C TYR A 63 -12.30 3.52 -10.97
N ASN A 64 -11.73 4.72 -10.87
CA ASN A 64 -10.30 4.93 -10.68
C ASN A 64 -10.02 5.28 -9.22
N LEU A 65 -9.33 4.43 -8.46
CA LEU A 65 -8.96 4.72 -7.07
C LEU A 65 -8.16 6.01 -6.96
N PHE A 66 -7.20 6.24 -7.85
CA PHE A 66 -6.30 7.41 -7.75
C PHE A 66 -7.02 8.73 -8.08
N GLN A 67 -8.02 8.72 -8.98
CA GLN A 67 -8.91 9.86 -9.15
C GLN A 67 -9.86 10.01 -7.94
N LEU A 68 -10.37 8.91 -7.40
CA LEU A 68 -11.22 8.91 -6.20
C LEU A 68 -10.49 9.41 -4.95
N VAL A 69 -9.19 9.17 -4.84
CA VAL A 69 -8.30 9.72 -3.79
C VAL A 69 -8.04 11.21 -4.02
N ALA A 70 -8.01 11.68 -5.27
CA ALA A 70 -7.92 13.11 -5.59
C ALA A 70 -9.27 13.84 -5.36
N MET A 71 -10.38 13.11 -5.34
CA MET A 71 -11.67 13.59 -4.84
C MET A 71 -11.71 13.47 -3.30
N PRO A 72 -12.45 14.34 -2.59
CA PRO A 72 -12.47 14.33 -1.13
C PRO A 72 -13.37 13.20 -0.57
N ILE A 73 -13.15 11.96 -1.01
CA ILE A 73 -13.76 10.77 -0.42
C ILE A 73 -13.01 10.48 0.88
N PHE A 74 -13.50 11.11 1.95
CA PHE A 74 -12.84 11.19 3.25
C PHE A 74 -12.31 9.85 3.78
N PRO A 75 -13.05 8.72 3.75
CA PRO A 75 -12.54 7.46 4.32
C PRO A 75 -11.33 6.90 3.56
N LEU A 76 -11.37 6.98 2.23
CA LEU A 76 -10.32 6.47 1.35
C LEU A 76 -9.06 7.32 1.51
N LEU A 77 -9.23 8.64 1.48
CA LEU A 77 -8.14 9.61 1.62
C LEU A 77 -7.47 9.49 3.00
N CYS A 78 -8.24 9.35 4.08
CA CYS A 78 -7.70 9.07 5.41
C CYS A 78 -6.89 7.77 5.44
N TYR A 79 -7.34 6.70 4.79
CA TYR A 79 -6.61 5.44 4.74
C TYR A 79 -5.24 5.59 4.07
N PHE A 80 -5.17 6.19 2.87
CA PHE A 80 -3.91 6.36 2.14
C PHE A 80 -2.94 7.31 2.85
N ILE A 81 -3.44 8.44 3.38
CA ILE A 81 -2.59 9.39 4.10
C ILE A 81 -2.08 8.78 5.41
N ALA A 82 -2.96 8.17 6.22
CA ALA A 82 -2.56 7.62 7.51
C ALA A 82 -1.54 6.49 7.35
N THR A 83 -1.75 5.58 6.39
CA THR A 83 -0.79 4.49 6.12
C THR A 83 0.53 5.01 5.57
N SER A 84 0.53 5.99 4.67
CA SER A 84 1.75 6.61 4.15
C SER A 84 2.54 7.33 5.25
N VAL A 85 1.87 8.16 6.05
CA VAL A 85 2.49 8.87 7.18
C VAL A 85 3.05 7.89 8.20
N PHE A 86 2.34 6.78 8.46
CA PHE A 86 2.79 5.74 9.35
C PHE A 86 4.08 5.05 8.85
N ILE A 87 4.16 4.71 7.56
CA ILE A 87 5.37 4.12 6.96
C ILE A 87 6.54 5.11 7.03
N ILE A 88 6.32 6.38 6.72
CA ILE A 88 7.35 7.43 6.81
C ILE A 88 7.86 7.53 8.25
N TYR A 89 6.94 7.64 9.21
CA TYR A 89 7.27 7.75 10.62
C TYR A 89 8.09 6.56 11.12
N LEU A 90 7.65 5.32 10.85
CA LEU A 90 8.39 4.13 11.28
C LEU A 90 9.76 4.03 10.60
N SER A 91 9.84 4.35 9.31
CA SER A 91 11.09 4.30 8.56
C SER A 91 12.11 5.30 9.08
N GLU A 92 11.69 6.52 9.42
CA GLU A 92 12.58 7.54 9.99
C GLU A 92 12.96 7.27 11.44
N ARG A 93 12.03 6.75 12.24
CA ARG A 93 12.24 6.57 13.68
C ARG A 93 13.05 5.31 14.00
N TYR A 94 12.83 4.22 13.27
CA TYR A 94 13.30 2.89 13.66
C TYR A 94 14.16 2.20 12.60
N PHE A 95 14.08 2.60 11.34
CA PHE A 95 14.81 1.99 10.24
C PHE A 95 15.63 3.04 9.46
N ARG A 96 15.79 2.84 8.15
CA ARG A 96 16.54 3.75 7.28
C ARG A 96 15.62 4.66 6.50
N ARG A 97 16.01 5.93 6.40
CA ARG A 97 15.34 6.95 5.58
C ARG A 97 15.14 6.52 4.11
N ILE A 98 16.08 5.74 3.57
CA ILE A 98 16.01 5.30 2.17
C ILE A 98 14.78 4.44 1.88
N LEU A 99 14.24 3.72 2.88
CA LEU A 99 13.12 2.81 2.69
C LEU A 99 11.83 3.56 2.34
N TRP A 100 11.52 4.64 3.05
CA TRP A 100 10.31 5.42 2.73
C TRP A 100 10.46 6.20 1.42
N ILE A 101 11.68 6.60 1.05
CA ILE A 101 11.94 7.26 -0.24
C ILE A 101 11.66 6.29 -1.40
N ILE A 102 12.13 5.04 -1.28
CA ILE A 102 11.85 3.98 -2.26
C ILE A 102 10.35 3.71 -2.32
N PHE A 103 9.67 3.62 -1.18
CA PHE A 103 8.22 3.45 -1.11
C PHE A 103 7.48 4.60 -1.81
N ALA A 104 7.83 5.85 -1.52
CA ALA A 104 7.21 7.02 -2.14
C ALA A 104 7.43 7.05 -3.67
N ALA A 105 8.64 6.75 -4.12
CA ALA A 105 8.94 6.66 -5.55
C ALA A 105 8.13 5.55 -6.24
N ALA A 106 8.04 4.37 -5.62
CA ALA A 106 7.23 3.26 -6.14
C ALA A 106 5.74 3.61 -6.19
N ALA A 107 5.19 4.22 -5.13
CA ALA A 107 3.80 4.65 -5.09
C ALA A 107 3.47 5.66 -6.19
N VAL A 108 4.37 6.62 -6.47
CA VAL A 108 4.21 7.58 -7.57
C VAL A 108 4.22 6.87 -8.93
N ILE A 109 5.18 5.97 -9.19
CA ILE A 109 5.27 5.23 -10.46
C ILE A 109 4.00 4.41 -10.68
N ILE A 110 3.54 3.68 -9.65
CA ILE A 110 2.31 2.88 -9.72
C ILE A 110 1.09 3.76 -10.00
N SER A 111 0.99 4.92 -9.34
CA SER A 111 -0.11 5.87 -9.55
C SER A 111 -0.15 6.37 -11.01
N ILE A 112 1.01 6.69 -11.59
CA ILE A 112 1.11 7.13 -12.99
C ILE A 112 0.65 6.01 -13.93
N ILE A 113 1.09 4.77 -13.69
CA ILE A 113 0.69 3.63 -14.51
C ILE A 113 -0.81 3.40 -14.40
N ALA A 114 -1.37 3.42 -13.19
CA ALA A 114 -2.79 3.16 -12.96
C ALA A 114 -3.70 4.21 -13.64
N VAL A 115 -3.36 5.50 -13.55
CA VAL A 115 -4.13 6.57 -14.20
C VAL A 115 -4.07 6.47 -15.73
N ASN A 116 -2.92 6.14 -16.31
CA ASN A 116 -2.77 6.07 -17.77
C ASN A 116 -3.29 4.76 -18.37
N CYS A 117 -3.13 3.61 -17.69
CA CYS A 117 -3.66 2.34 -18.18
C CYS A 117 -5.19 2.29 -18.19
N MET A 118 -5.87 3.04 -17.31
CA MET A 118 -7.33 3.11 -17.33
C MET A 118 -7.88 3.67 -18.64
N ASN A 119 -7.18 4.62 -19.25
CA ASN A 119 -7.56 5.16 -20.54
C ASN A 119 -7.38 4.16 -21.68
N CYS A 120 -6.57 3.09 -21.50
CA CYS A 120 -6.27 2.12 -22.56
C CYS A 120 -7.31 1.00 -22.70
N LEU A 121 -8.24 0.84 -21.76
CA LEU A 121 -9.18 -0.30 -21.71
C LEU A 121 -10.63 0.08 -22.05
N PHE A 122 -10.90 1.38 -22.17
CA PHE A 122 -12.19 1.95 -22.57
C PHE A 122 -12.17 2.58 -23.99
N GLU A 123 -11.07 2.42 -24.73
CA GLU A 123 -11.04 2.57 -26.21
C GLU A 123 -11.43 1.25 -26.89
#